data_AF-A0A925MLN3-F1
#
_entry.id   AF-A0A925MLN3-F1
#
_cell.length_a   1.000
_cell.length_b   1.000
_cell.length_c   1.000
_cell.angle_alpha   90.00
_cell.angle_beta   90.00
_cell.angle_gamma   90.00
#
_symmetry.space_group_name_H-M   'P 1'
#
loop_
_entity.id
_entity.type
_entity.pdbx_description
1 polymer ?
#
loop_
_entity_poly.entity_id
_entity_poly.type
_entity_poly.pdbx_seq_one_letter_code
_entity_poly.pdbx_strand_id
1 'polypeptide(L)'
;MIYKRLGFTPLQVLEEVRPTLSEESQKKITFVGRLDPMAEGTIHLLWSGDMEEKKNMQNQDKEYVVEILFDVETDTGDILGLITSVHNGSSGFNKEILNNFIGPFSFDYPTYSSPHIKKVLKGEKVIHKRQDGYIYSIESLNLQKYTNEELQKIIIDKLLDCRMEGDFRLDQVKQGWNDFFK
;
A
#
# COMPACT_ATOMS: atom_id res chain seq x y z
N MET A 1 12.19 -15.57 1.80
CA MET A 1 11.43 -14.53 1.07
C MET A 1 10.16 -15.16 0.54
N ILE A 2 9.05 -14.42 0.53
CA ILE A 2 7.78 -14.87 -0.03
C ILE A 2 7.12 -13.72 -0.80
N TYR A 3 6.42 -14.04 -1.88
CA TYR A 3 5.68 -13.05 -2.65
C TYR A 3 4.30 -12.80 -2.03
N LYS A 4 4.05 -11.58 -1.54
CA LYS A 4 2.73 -11.13 -1.11
C LYS A 4 1.93 -10.70 -2.33
N ARG A 5 0.80 -11.36 -2.56
CA ARG A 5 -0.14 -11.02 -3.64
C ARG A 5 -0.93 -9.75 -3.31
N LEU A 6 -1.44 -9.10 -4.34
CA LEU A 6 -2.43 -8.02 -4.20
C LEU A 6 -3.62 -8.53 -3.38
N GLY A 7 -4.14 -7.67 -2.51
CA GLY A 7 -5.31 -8.00 -1.70
C GLY A 7 -5.04 -8.76 -0.41
N PHE A 8 -3.78 -9.12 -0.13
CA PHE A 8 -3.37 -9.81 1.10
C PHE A 8 -2.67 -8.85 2.07
N THR A 9 -2.93 -8.99 3.35
CA THR A 9 -2.10 -8.32 4.38
C THR A 9 -0.79 -9.10 4.60
N PRO A 10 0.29 -8.46 5.09
CA PRO A 10 1.51 -9.18 5.47
C PRO A 10 1.28 -10.25 6.54
N LEU A 11 0.28 -10.06 7.40
CA LEU A 11 -0.11 -11.04 8.40
C LEU A 11 -0.75 -12.27 7.75
N GLN A 12 -1.66 -12.09 6.80
CA GLN A 12 -2.26 -13.23 6.08
C GLN A 12 -1.19 -14.08 5.39
N VAL A 13 -0.21 -13.47 4.73
CA VAL A 13 0.91 -14.22 4.14
C VAL A 13 1.71 -14.99 5.19
N LEU A 14 1.92 -14.41 6.37
CA LEU A 14 2.58 -15.12 7.47
C LEU A 14 1.75 -16.33 7.92
N GLU A 15 0.43 -16.17 8.07
CA GLU A 15 -0.47 -17.26 8.48
C GLU A 15 -0.59 -18.35 7.41
N GLU A 16 -0.49 -18.04 6.12
CA GLU A 16 -0.44 -19.05 5.05
C GLU A 16 0.83 -19.92 5.13
N VAL A 17 1.95 -19.33 5.56
CA VAL A 17 3.22 -20.06 5.67
C VAL A 17 3.29 -20.88 6.96
N ARG A 18 2.67 -20.43 8.05
CA ARG A 18 2.79 -21.08 9.36
C ARG A 18 2.54 -22.59 9.37
N PRO A 19 1.49 -23.14 8.71
CA PRO A 19 1.24 -24.59 8.70
C PRO A 19 2.39 -25.42 8.11
N THR A 20 3.28 -24.81 7.32
CA THR A 20 4.45 -25.49 6.72
C THR A 20 5.65 -25.56 7.67
N LEU A 21 5.58 -24.90 8.82
CA LEU A 21 6.65 -24.79 9.80
C LEU A 21 6.42 -25.70 11.00
N SER A 22 7.50 -26.02 11.72
CA SER A 22 7.40 -26.70 13.01
C SER A 22 6.62 -25.87 14.03
N GLU A 23 6.00 -26.52 15.02
CA GLU A 23 5.24 -25.83 16.09
C GLU A 23 6.06 -24.76 16.81
N GLU A 24 7.35 -25.01 17.04
CA GLU A 24 8.24 -24.02 17.64
C GLU A 24 8.42 -22.81 16.71
N SER A 25 8.58 -23.06 15.42
CA SER A 25 8.81 -22.01 14.43
C SER A 25 7.58 -21.15 14.16
N GLN A 26 6.39 -21.75 14.21
CA GLN A 26 5.12 -21.01 14.07
C GLN A 26 4.98 -19.90 15.11
N LYS A 27 5.46 -20.12 16.34
CA LYS A 27 5.40 -19.14 17.43
C LYS A 27 6.46 -18.04 17.32
N LYS A 28 7.49 -18.28 16.51
CA LYS A 28 8.69 -17.46 16.45
C LYS A 28 8.99 -16.94 15.04
N ILE A 29 7.97 -16.73 14.21
CA ILE A 29 8.13 -16.15 12.88
C ILE A 29 7.43 -14.78 12.79
N THR A 30 8.02 -13.85 12.04
CA THR A 30 7.50 -12.50 11.80
C THR A 30 7.85 -12.02 10.39
N PHE A 31 7.15 -11.01 9.88
CA PHE A 31 7.50 -10.36 8.61
C PHE A 31 8.37 -9.09 8.84
N VAL A 32 9.13 -8.71 7.82
CA VAL A 32 9.99 -7.51 7.78
C VAL A 32 9.38 -6.48 6.86
N GLY A 33 9.17 -5.28 7.39
CA GLY A 33 8.46 -4.23 6.67
C GLY A 33 6.98 -4.57 6.47
N ARG A 34 6.16 -3.59 6.13
CA ARG A 34 4.78 -3.81 5.74
C ARG A 34 4.65 -3.40 4.27
N LEU A 35 4.05 -4.27 3.48
CA LEU A 35 3.46 -3.91 2.20
C LEU A 35 1.97 -3.76 2.42
N ASP A 36 1.41 -2.65 1.97
CA ASP A 36 -0.03 -2.41 2.07
C ASP A 36 -0.79 -3.45 1.25
N PRO A 37 -2.07 -3.72 1.56
CA PRO A 37 -2.81 -4.75 0.86
C PRO A 37 -2.92 -4.51 -0.65
N MET A 38 -2.99 -3.25 -1.08
CA MET A 38 -3.01 -2.86 -2.49
C MET A 38 -1.69 -3.18 -3.22
N ALA A 39 -0.57 -3.14 -2.50
CA ALA A 39 0.74 -3.45 -3.07
C ALA A 39 0.92 -4.96 -3.22
N GLU A 40 1.83 -5.37 -4.09
CA GLU A 40 2.31 -6.74 -4.18
C GLU A 40 3.84 -6.75 -4.24
N GLY A 41 4.45 -7.90 -4.00
CA GLY A 41 5.89 -8.04 -4.11
C GLY A 41 6.49 -8.89 -3.00
N THR A 42 7.82 -8.91 -2.98
CA THR A 42 8.58 -9.77 -2.07
C THR A 42 8.61 -9.18 -0.66
N ILE A 43 8.22 -9.99 0.32
CA ILE A 43 8.42 -9.71 1.74
C ILE A 43 9.38 -10.74 2.36
N HIS A 44 10.12 -10.31 3.36
CA HIS A 44 10.99 -11.19 4.14
C HIS A 44 10.24 -11.67 5.38
N LEU A 45 10.36 -12.98 5.64
CA LEU A 45 9.97 -13.57 6.91
C LEU A 45 11.25 -13.89 7.67
N LEU A 46 11.24 -13.62 8.97
CA LEU A 46 12.37 -13.80 9.87
C LEU A 46 11.92 -14.51 11.14
N TRP A 47 12.90 -15.07 11.83
CA TRP A 47 12.73 -15.50 13.20
C TRP A 47 12.48 -14.29 14.11
N SER A 48 11.46 -14.34 14.95
CA SER A 48 11.09 -13.25 15.86
C SER A 48 12.13 -12.97 16.94
N GLY A 49 13.06 -13.91 17.18
CA GLY A 49 14.21 -13.72 18.06
C GLY A 49 15.30 -12.83 17.46
N ASP A 50 15.30 -12.58 16.15
CA ASP A 50 16.34 -11.78 15.49
C ASP A 50 15.86 -10.34 15.22
N MET A 51 15.75 -9.57 16.30
CA MET A 51 15.27 -8.19 16.25
C MET A 51 16.30 -7.23 15.63
N GLU A 52 17.59 -7.52 15.76
CA GLU A 52 18.67 -6.74 15.14
C GLU A 52 18.66 -6.93 13.62
N GLU A 53 18.60 -8.16 13.12
CA GLU A 53 18.47 -8.43 11.68
C GLU A 53 17.21 -7.79 11.12
N LYS A 54 16.07 -7.93 11.81
CA LYS A 54 14.82 -7.29 11.40
C LYS A 54 14.96 -5.78 11.26
N LYS A 55 15.63 -5.12 12.20
CA LYS A 55 15.85 -3.66 12.15
C LYS A 55 16.78 -3.28 11.00
N ASN A 56 17.86 -4.03 10.79
CA ASN A 56 18.80 -3.80 9.69
C ASN A 56 18.11 -3.93 8.34
N MET A 57 17.31 -4.98 8.14
CA MET A 57 16.57 -5.18 6.90
C MET A 57 15.48 -4.13 6.68
N GLN A 58 14.82 -3.64 7.74
CA GLN A 58 13.84 -2.54 7.60
C GLN A 58 14.47 -1.24 7.12
N ASN A 59 15.75 -1.00 7.43
CA ASN A 59 16.49 0.20 7.06
C ASN A 59 17.18 0.09 5.70
N GLN A 60 17.07 -1.04 5.00
CA GLN A 60 17.57 -1.15 3.64
C GLN A 60 16.77 -0.29 2.68
N ASP A 61 17.44 0.17 1.62
CA ASP A 61 16.80 0.85 0.50
C ASP A 61 15.81 -0.09 -0.20
N LYS A 62 14.79 0.51 -0.82
CA LYS A 62 13.67 -0.22 -1.42
C LYS A 62 13.38 0.37 -2.80
N GLU A 63 12.96 -0.51 -3.70
CA GLU A 63 12.53 -0.16 -5.04
C GLU A 63 11.04 -0.49 -5.17
N TYR A 64 10.29 0.40 -5.83
CA TYR A 64 8.87 0.26 -6.04
C TYR A 64 8.52 0.61 -7.48
N VAL A 65 7.59 -0.15 -8.04
CA VAL A 65 6.88 0.22 -9.26
C VAL A 65 5.46 0.61 -8.86
N VAL A 66 5.01 1.79 -9.27
CA VAL A 66 3.70 2.32 -8.93
C VAL A 66 2.94 2.72 -10.19
N GLU A 67 1.63 2.51 -10.18
CA GLU A 67 0.69 3.00 -11.18
C GLU A 67 -0.23 4.02 -10.50
N ILE A 68 -0.34 5.21 -11.09
CA ILE A 68 -1.10 6.33 -10.51
C ILE A 68 -2.27 6.64 -11.41
N LEU A 69 -3.48 6.57 -10.85
CA LEU A 69 -4.67 7.13 -11.48
C LEU A 69 -4.74 8.62 -11.17
N PHE A 70 -4.69 9.46 -12.19
CA PHE A 70 -4.82 10.91 -12.03
C PHE A 70 -6.28 11.31 -11.82
N ASP A 71 -6.47 12.52 -11.28
CA ASP A 71 -7.75 13.20 -11.15
C ASP A 71 -8.78 12.57 -10.20
N VAL A 72 -8.40 11.50 -9.49
CA VAL A 72 -9.24 10.87 -8.46
C VAL A 72 -8.47 10.79 -7.15
N GLU A 73 -9.07 11.28 -6.06
CA GLU A 73 -8.53 11.17 -4.72
C GLU A 73 -9.36 10.20 -3.88
N THR A 74 -8.68 9.45 -3.02
CA THR A 74 -9.30 8.58 -2.04
C THR A 74 -8.75 8.87 -0.64
N ASP A 75 -9.51 8.51 0.39
CA ASP A 75 -9.11 8.73 1.77
C ASP A 75 -7.87 7.94 2.22
N THR A 76 -7.55 6.82 1.54
CA THR A 76 -6.35 5.99 1.78
C THR A 76 -5.18 6.32 0.86
N GLY A 77 -5.40 7.07 -0.23
CA GLY A 77 -4.39 7.32 -1.25
C GLY A 77 -4.19 6.17 -2.24
N ASP A 78 -5.08 5.17 -2.24
CA ASP A 78 -5.10 4.08 -3.21
C ASP A 78 -6.54 3.67 -3.59
N ILE A 79 -6.71 2.72 -4.51
CA ILE A 79 -8.04 2.27 -4.95
C ILE A 79 -8.82 1.49 -3.88
N LEU A 80 -8.20 1.13 -2.75
CA LEU A 80 -8.86 0.50 -1.61
C LEU A 80 -9.49 1.53 -0.67
N GLY A 81 -9.44 2.82 -1.01
CA GLY A 81 -10.07 3.91 -0.29
C GLY A 81 -11.42 4.31 -0.86
N LEU A 82 -12.16 5.09 -0.06
CA LEU A 82 -13.38 5.76 -0.51
C LEU A 82 -12.99 6.98 -1.32
N ILE A 83 -13.63 7.18 -2.48
CA ILE A 83 -13.41 8.37 -3.32
C ILE A 83 -13.85 9.61 -2.54
N THR A 84 -12.95 10.58 -2.39
CA THR A 84 -13.19 11.84 -1.66
C THR A 84 -13.37 13.02 -2.59
N SER A 85 -12.72 13.01 -3.76
CA SER A 85 -12.87 14.04 -4.77
C SER A 85 -12.49 13.54 -6.15
N VAL A 86 -13.12 14.15 -7.16
CA VAL A 86 -12.83 13.93 -8.58
C VAL A 86 -12.58 15.30 -9.19
N HIS A 87 -11.43 15.45 -9.85
CA HIS A 87 -11.03 16.69 -10.50
C HIS A 87 -11.24 16.56 -12.01
N ASN A 88 -11.71 17.62 -12.66
CA ASN A 88 -11.88 17.65 -14.11
C ASN A 88 -10.88 18.63 -14.72
N GLY A 89 -10.19 18.22 -15.78
CA GLY A 89 -9.41 19.13 -16.62
C GLY A 89 -7.93 19.25 -16.27
N SER A 90 -7.27 18.17 -15.85
CA SER A 90 -5.80 18.17 -15.80
C SER A 90 -5.22 18.42 -17.20
N SER A 91 -4.19 19.25 -17.26
CA SER A 91 -3.47 19.61 -18.51
C SER A 91 -2.58 18.48 -19.05
N GLY A 92 -2.83 17.24 -18.61
CA GLY A 92 -1.96 16.09 -18.83
C GLY A 92 -0.79 16.03 -17.85
N PHE A 93 -0.23 14.85 -17.67
CA PHE A 93 0.92 14.62 -16.81
C PHE A 93 2.23 15.04 -17.49
N ASN A 94 2.94 16.02 -16.91
CA ASN A 94 4.31 16.36 -17.32
C ASN A 94 5.33 15.52 -16.53
N LYS A 95 6.00 14.59 -17.20
CA LYS A 95 7.02 13.70 -16.60
C LYS A 95 8.19 14.46 -15.97
N GLU A 96 8.51 15.68 -16.43
CA GLU A 96 9.61 16.48 -15.88
C GLU A 96 9.40 16.84 -14.40
N ILE A 97 8.14 16.89 -13.94
CA ILE A 97 7.83 17.17 -12.53
C ILE A 97 8.42 16.13 -11.58
N LEU A 98 8.66 14.89 -12.06
CA LEU A 98 9.24 13.81 -11.27
C LEU A 98 10.66 14.14 -10.80
N ASN A 99 11.41 14.92 -11.58
CA ASN A 99 12.78 15.32 -11.22
C ASN A 99 12.80 16.16 -9.94
N ASN A 100 11.70 16.86 -9.62
CA ASN A 100 11.60 17.67 -8.39
C ASN A 100 11.48 16.81 -7.12
N PHE A 101 11.17 15.53 -7.25
CA PHE A 101 11.06 14.61 -6.12
C PHE A 101 12.36 13.85 -5.84
N ILE A 102 13.34 13.88 -6.74
CA ILE A 102 14.66 13.26 -6.51
C ILE A 102 15.41 14.06 -5.46
N GLY A 103 15.91 13.38 -4.43
CA GLY A 103 16.59 14.02 -3.30
C GLY A 103 15.93 13.73 -1.95
N PRO A 104 16.32 14.48 -0.90
CA PRO A 104 15.77 14.30 0.43
C PRO A 104 14.32 14.79 0.50
N PHE A 105 13.48 14.06 1.21
CA PHE A 105 12.10 14.46 1.47
C PHE A 105 11.75 14.35 2.95
N SER A 106 10.70 15.07 3.35
CA SER A 106 10.05 14.94 4.65
C SER A 106 8.54 15.09 4.45
N PHE A 107 7.81 13.97 4.51
CA PHE A 107 6.36 13.93 4.30
C PHE A 107 5.62 13.57 5.58
N ASP A 108 4.39 14.04 5.73
CA ASP A 108 3.53 13.57 6.82
C ASP A 108 3.15 12.11 6.60
N TYR A 109 3.04 11.34 7.70
CA TYR A 109 2.51 9.98 7.63
C TYR A 109 1.06 10.01 7.11
N PRO A 110 0.68 9.10 6.21
CA PRO A 110 -0.71 8.95 5.79
C PRO A 110 -1.64 8.69 6.97
N THR A 111 -2.88 9.17 6.87
CA THR A 111 -3.95 8.91 7.83
C THR A 111 -4.14 7.41 8.03
N TYR A 112 -4.17 6.64 6.94
CA TYR A 112 -4.23 5.18 6.97
C TYR A 112 -2.84 4.58 7.04
N SER A 113 -2.18 4.75 8.18
CA SER A 113 -0.89 4.13 8.47
C SER A 113 -0.93 3.31 9.75
N SER A 114 -0.10 2.28 9.81
CA SER A 114 -0.06 1.37 10.97
C SER A 114 0.12 2.07 12.33
N PRO A 115 0.99 3.10 12.47
CA PRO A 115 1.10 3.85 13.72
C PRO A 115 -0.16 4.67 14.04
N HIS A 116 -0.79 5.25 13.02
CA HIS A 116 -1.98 6.08 13.18
C HIS A 116 -3.19 5.22 13.58
N ILE A 117 -3.51 4.19 12.79
CA ILE A 117 -4.65 3.30 13.03
C ILE A 117 -4.56 2.62 14.40
N LYS A 118 -3.36 2.18 14.82
CA LYS A 118 -3.17 1.59 16.14
C LYS A 118 -3.54 2.53 17.29
N LYS A 119 -3.29 3.84 17.14
CA LYS A 119 -3.68 4.85 18.14
C LYS A 119 -5.17 5.13 18.10
N VAL A 120 -5.74 5.29 16.90
CA VAL A 120 -7.19 5.51 16.72
C VAL A 120 -8.01 4.38 17.35
N LEU A 121 -7.64 3.12 17.08
CA LEU A 121 -8.31 1.94 17.66
C LEU A 121 -8.22 1.88 19.19
N LYS A 122 -7.23 2.53 19.79
CA LYS A 122 -7.08 2.64 21.25
C LYS A 122 -7.75 3.88 21.84
N GLY A 123 -8.37 4.73 21.03
CA GLY A 123 -8.89 6.04 21.46
C GLY A 123 -7.79 7.03 21.84
N GLU A 124 -6.55 6.79 21.43
CA GLU A 124 -5.41 7.66 21.75
C GLU A 124 -5.31 8.84 20.78
N LYS A 125 -4.81 9.98 21.25
CA LYS A 125 -4.55 11.13 20.40
C LYS A 125 -3.49 10.79 19.35
N VAL A 126 -3.87 10.92 18.09
CA VAL A 126 -2.93 10.83 16.97
C VAL A 126 -1.99 12.03 17.03
N ILE A 127 -0.69 11.74 16.98
CA ILE A 127 0.35 12.76 16.90
C ILE A 127 0.79 12.80 15.44
N HIS A 128 0.87 14.01 14.86
CA HIS A 128 1.47 14.20 13.54
C HIS A 128 2.91 13.69 13.56
N LYS A 129 3.16 12.68 12.74
CA LYS A 129 4.49 12.11 12.54
C LYS A 129 4.90 12.42 11.12
N ARG A 130 6.17 12.77 10.94
CA ARG A 130 6.80 12.89 9.62
C ARG A 130 7.67 11.68 9.34
N GLN A 131 7.78 11.34 8.07
CA GLN A 131 8.71 10.39 7.52
C GLN A 131 9.72 11.14 6.67
N ASP A 132 10.98 11.00 7.05
CA ASP A 132 12.11 11.51 6.29
C ASP A 132 12.69 10.38 5.45
N GLY A 133 13.26 10.72 4.30
CA GLY A 133 13.90 9.77 3.41
C GLY A 133 14.62 10.44 2.26
N TYR A 134 15.06 9.62 1.32
CA TYR A 134 15.75 10.06 0.12
C TYR A 134 15.21 9.27 -1.07
N ILE A 135 14.85 9.97 -2.14
CA ILE A 135 14.52 9.34 -3.43
C ILE A 135 15.78 9.39 -4.30
N TYR A 136 16.39 8.23 -4.53
CA TYR A 136 17.61 8.12 -5.32
C TYR A 136 17.38 8.34 -6.81
N SER A 137 16.28 7.81 -7.33
CA SER A 137 15.90 7.90 -8.74
C SER A 137 14.41 7.69 -8.92
N ILE A 138 13.86 8.27 -9.98
CA ILE A 138 12.50 8.01 -10.45
C ILE A 138 12.57 7.83 -11.96
N GLU A 139 11.93 6.78 -12.47
CA GLU A 139 11.79 6.52 -13.90
C GLU A 139 10.30 6.45 -14.26
N SER A 140 9.90 7.19 -15.30
CA SER A 140 8.54 7.08 -15.84
C SER A 140 8.48 6.00 -16.91
N LEU A 141 7.99 4.83 -16.51
CA LEU A 141 7.91 3.64 -17.37
C LEU A 141 6.88 3.81 -18.51
N ASN A 142 5.67 4.25 -18.19
CA ASN A 142 4.57 4.34 -19.14
C ASN A 142 3.58 5.46 -18.79
N LEU A 143 2.84 5.94 -19.78
CA LEU A 143 1.67 6.81 -19.60
C LEU A 143 0.56 6.31 -20.52
N GLN A 144 -0.53 5.83 -19.93
CA GLN A 144 -1.66 5.25 -20.66
C GLN A 144 -2.93 6.08 -20.44
N LYS A 145 -3.82 6.00 -21.42
CA LYS A 145 -5.18 6.49 -21.31
C LYS A 145 -6.11 5.29 -21.41
N TYR A 146 -7.11 5.28 -20.55
CA TYR A 146 -8.13 4.24 -20.53
C TYR A 146 -9.48 4.88 -20.83
N THR A 147 -10.33 4.15 -21.53
CA THR A 147 -11.77 4.42 -21.53
C THR A 147 -12.35 4.15 -20.14
N ASN A 148 -13.54 4.70 -19.86
CA ASN A 148 -14.23 4.43 -18.60
C ASN A 148 -14.48 2.93 -18.39
N GLU A 149 -14.84 2.20 -19.45
CA GLU A 149 -15.09 0.76 -19.41
C GLU A 149 -13.82 -0.04 -19.07
N GLU A 150 -12.69 0.30 -19.70
CA GLU A 150 -11.40 -0.34 -19.41
C GLU A 150 -10.95 -0.07 -17.97
N LEU A 151 -11.04 1.20 -17.53
CA LEU A 151 -10.63 1.59 -16.19
C LEU A 151 -11.53 0.94 -15.13
N GLN A 152 -12.84 0.92 -15.34
CA GLN A 152 -13.79 0.23 -14.47
C GLN A 152 -13.41 -1.23 -14.33
N LYS A 153 -13.15 -1.92 -15.44
CA LYS A 153 -12.73 -3.32 -15.41
C LYS A 153 -11.47 -3.52 -14.59
N ILE A 154 -10.41 -2.73 -14.84
CA ILE A 154 -9.13 -2.82 -14.12
C ILE A 154 -9.32 -2.66 -12.60
N ILE A 155 -10.08 -1.65 -12.19
CA ILE A 155 -10.30 -1.36 -10.77
C ILE A 155 -11.16 -2.45 -10.12
N ILE A 156 -12.27 -2.83 -10.74
CA ILE A 156 -13.17 -3.84 -10.20
C ILE A 156 -12.48 -5.20 -10.11
N ASP A 157 -11.69 -5.60 -11.11
CA ASP A 157 -10.91 -6.85 -11.07
C ASP A 157 -9.93 -6.84 -9.87
N LYS A 158 -9.17 -5.75 -9.67
CA LYS A 158 -8.27 -5.62 -8.50
C LYS A 158 -9.03 -5.67 -7.17
N LEU A 159 -10.21 -5.05 -7.07
CA LEU A 159 -11.04 -5.10 -5.86
C LEU A 159 -11.66 -6.49 -5.62
N LEU A 160 -11.95 -7.23 -6.69
CA LEU A 160 -12.44 -8.60 -6.61
C LEU A 160 -11.35 -9.59 -6.20
N ASP A 161 -10.08 -9.26 -6.42
CA ASP A 161 -8.93 -10.04 -5.94
C ASP A 161 -8.55 -9.77 -4.48
N CYS A 162 -9.12 -8.73 -3.87
CA CYS A 162 -8.89 -8.43 -2.46
C CYS A 162 -9.46 -9.51 -1.53
N ARG A 163 -8.63 -10.00 -0.61
CA ARG A 163 -8.95 -11.07 0.37
C ARG A 163 -8.74 -10.63 1.82
N MET A 164 -8.60 -9.33 2.06
CA MET A 164 -8.35 -8.80 3.39
C MET A 164 -9.50 -9.13 4.33
N GLU A 165 -9.18 -9.68 5.50
CA GLU A 165 -10.14 -9.90 6.57
C GLU A 165 -10.18 -8.70 7.52
N GLY A 166 -11.37 -8.35 8.01
CA GLY A 166 -11.58 -7.24 8.95
C GLY A 166 -12.18 -5.99 8.31
N ASP A 167 -12.09 -4.87 9.03
CA ASP A 167 -12.74 -3.60 8.66
C ASP A 167 -11.89 -2.81 7.64
N PHE A 168 -11.81 -3.32 6.42
CA PHE A 168 -11.19 -2.63 5.27
C PHE A 168 -12.20 -1.87 4.41
N ARG A 169 -13.47 -1.82 4.83
CA ARG A 169 -14.56 -1.12 4.12
C ARG A 169 -14.75 -1.55 2.66
N LEU A 170 -14.34 -2.77 2.32
CA LEU A 170 -14.22 -3.21 0.93
C LEU A 170 -15.56 -3.15 0.18
N ASP A 171 -16.68 -3.44 0.84
CA ASP A 171 -18.01 -3.34 0.23
C ASP A 171 -18.39 -1.90 -0.08
N GLN A 172 -18.11 -0.95 0.83
CA GLN A 172 -18.34 0.48 0.57
C GLN A 172 -17.42 1.01 -0.53
N VAL A 173 -16.16 0.57 -0.56
CA VAL A 173 -15.19 0.92 -1.60
C VAL A 173 -15.65 0.43 -2.97
N LYS A 174 -16.05 -0.85 -3.08
CA LYS A 174 -16.61 -1.42 -4.31
C LYS A 174 -17.84 -0.65 -4.77
N GLN A 175 -18.74 -0.32 -3.86
CA GLN A 175 -19.93 0.47 -4.18
C GLN A 175 -19.55 1.87 -4.67
N GLY A 176 -18.61 2.55 -4.00
CA GLY A 176 -18.13 3.88 -4.40
C GLY A 176 -17.54 3.91 -5.80
N TRP A 177 -16.72 2.91 -6.15
CA TRP A 177 -16.20 2.78 -7.52
C TRP A 177 -17.29 2.44 -8.53
N ASN A 178 -18.24 1.57 -8.19
CA ASN A 178 -19.37 1.28 -9.08
C ASN A 178 -20.22 2.54 -9.34
N ASP A 179 -20.43 3.38 -8.33
CA ASP A 179 -21.18 4.63 -8.48
C ASP A 179 -20.41 5.70 -9.24
N PHE A 180 -19.08 5.71 -9.14
CA PHE A 180 -18.22 6.60 -9.94
C PHE A 180 -18.31 6.34 -11.46
N PHE A 181 -18.51 5.09 -11.87
CA PHE A 181 -18.59 4.71 -13.29
C PHE A 181 -20.01 4.70 -13.89
N LYS A 182 -21.05 5.01 -13.10
CA LYS A 182 -22.44 5.13 -13.58
C LYS A 182 -22.69 6.48 -14.24
#